data_AF-A0A504XUS9-F1
#
_entry.id   AF-A0A504XUS9-F1
#
_cell.length_a   1.000
_cell.length_b   1.000
_cell.length_c   1.000
_cell.angle_alpha   90.00
_cell.angle_beta   90.00
_cell.angle_gamma   90.00
#
_symmetry.space_group_name_H-M   'P 1'
#
loop_
_entity.id
_entity.type
_entity.pdbx_description
1 polymer ?
#
loop_
_entity_poly.entity_id
_entity_poly.type
_entity_poly.pdbx_seq_one_letter_code
_entity_poly.pdbx_strand_id
1 'polypeptide(L)'
;MYARYRTRSRFYKRPEKMLKAYNVSPNLLRLPKVKPGLLKGIYTDDKIDLRDRERLELVESIRHPKERDFYQDHTYHNQWIARDLESHQKIQIAGRYPYFSPDYEIKPWIWYPGDTVEVVSGEGAGQRGAIIAVVKYKNEILVQNVNVQDVVIPASETRPEQVVQREHPISVLRVRHVDPSTNQLCHLEIVKVRNKETGELEERRISLESGALLPIPAPEETVEAGDPLKDTAIQDADEDTYDREKEMPLLVVRRLQAMENYFVDSLRKSYEYHRALQVRNAQDMQTFQKDVLVRATEKLAAAAAVAGHGGMAEAVSQATSAAMESSQAGDAEKDAVKSTITVETVVAEVLKSEQRVHSDAAAPGMPGWWQNMINSYQLMADATAEVDQPMADDGAMEGNVSAGGDEDLDE
;
A
#
# COMPACT_ATOMS: atom_id res chain seq x y z
N MET A 1 -30.63 -17.35 -71.94
CA MET A 1 -30.39 -15.89 -71.78
C MET A 1 -29.61 -15.70 -70.48
N TYR A 2 -28.47 -15.01 -70.49
CA TYR A 2 -27.65 -14.83 -69.27
C TYR A 2 -27.95 -13.49 -68.58
N ALA A 3 -27.85 -13.47 -67.24
CA ALA A 3 -27.94 -12.24 -66.47
C ALA A 3 -26.78 -11.29 -66.81
N ARG A 4 -27.06 -9.99 -66.83
CA ARG A 4 -26.01 -8.97 -67.05
C ARG A 4 -25.16 -8.85 -65.79
N TYR A 5 -23.94 -9.37 -65.86
CA TYR A 5 -22.94 -9.19 -64.81
C TYR A 5 -21.94 -8.10 -65.22
N ARG A 6 -21.59 -7.23 -64.27
CA ARG A 6 -20.55 -6.18 -64.45
C ARG A 6 -19.63 -6.15 -63.24
N THR A 7 -18.33 -6.24 -63.49
CA THR A 7 -17.31 -6.06 -62.45
C THR A 7 -17.36 -4.63 -61.91
N ARG A 8 -17.37 -4.49 -60.58
CA ARG A 8 -17.38 -3.18 -59.94
C ARG A 8 -15.95 -2.74 -59.66
N SER A 9 -15.56 -1.59 -60.19
CA SER A 9 -14.23 -1.01 -59.95
C SER A 9 -13.90 -0.81 -58.46
N ARG A 10 -14.93 -0.56 -57.63
CA ARG A 10 -14.77 -0.44 -56.16
C ARG A 10 -14.30 -1.72 -55.47
N PHE A 11 -14.52 -2.90 -56.06
CA PHE A 11 -13.98 -4.16 -55.53
C PHE A 11 -12.53 -4.37 -55.97
N TYR A 12 -12.15 -3.83 -57.12
CA TYR A 12 -10.76 -3.87 -57.60
C TYR A 12 -9.86 -2.88 -56.85
N LYS A 13 -10.33 -1.63 -56.66
CA LYS A 13 -9.57 -0.59 -55.96
C LYS A 13 -10.48 0.26 -55.07
N ARG A 14 -10.19 0.25 -53.77
CA ARG A 14 -10.85 1.08 -52.75
C ARG A 14 -9.79 1.66 -51.81
N PRO A 15 -9.25 2.87 -52.09
CA PRO A 15 -8.32 3.49 -51.16
C PRO A 15 -9.00 3.82 -49.84
N GLU A 16 -8.19 3.94 -48.79
CA GLU A 16 -8.65 4.39 -47.49
C GLU A 16 -9.23 5.82 -47.58
N LYS A 17 -10.10 6.16 -46.63
CA LYS A 17 -10.56 7.54 -46.48
C LYS A 17 -9.40 8.39 -45.96
N MET A 18 -9.36 9.66 -46.38
CA MET A 18 -8.38 10.61 -45.85
C MET A 18 -8.57 10.75 -44.34
N LEU A 19 -7.48 10.58 -43.59
CA LEU A 19 -7.45 10.77 -42.15
C LEU A 19 -7.61 12.24 -41.80
N LYS A 20 -8.07 12.50 -40.57
CA LYS A 20 -8.19 13.85 -40.03
C LYS A 20 -6.89 14.23 -39.33
N ALA A 21 -6.26 15.31 -39.76
CA ALA A 21 -5.14 15.89 -39.00
C ALA A 21 -5.67 16.39 -37.65
N TYR A 22 -5.06 15.95 -36.53
CA TYR A 22 -5.44 16.34 -35.16
C TYR A 22 -6.92 16.11 -34.82
N ASN A 23 -7.57 15.11 -35.44
CA ASN A 23 -9.02 14.86 -35.31
C ASN A 23 -9.93 16.03 -35.77
N VAL A 24 -9.39 17.02 -36.50
CA VAL A 24 -10.14 18.17 -37.01
C VAL A 24 -10.65 17.89 -38.43
N SER A 25 -11.95 18.07 -38.64
CA SER A 25 -12.50 18.09 -40.01
C SER A 25 -12.49 19.52 -40.57
N PRO A 26 -11.89 19.76 -41.74
CA PRO A 26 -11.59 21.12 -42.24
C PRO A 26 -12.82 21.99 -42.50
N ASN A 27 -13.99 21.39 -42.78
CA ASN A 27 -15.22 22.10 -43.10
C ASN A 27 -16.30 22.00 -42.00
N LEU A 28 -15.94 21.64 -40.77
CA LEU A 28 -16.92 21.45 -39.68
C LEU A 28 -17.78 22.70 -39.44
N LEU A 29 -17.14 23.87 -39.42
CA LEU A 29 -17.81 25.17 -39.19
C LEU A 29 -18.54 25.72 -40.42
N ARG A 30 -18.31 25.12 -41.60
CA ARG A 30 -18.93 25.57 -42.87
C ARG A 30 -20.14 24.73 -43.24
N LEU A 31 -20.19 23.47 -42.83
CA LEU A 31 -21.25 22.53 -43.20
C LEU A 31 -22.39 22.54 -42.17
N PRO A 32 -23.66 22.38 -42.62
CA PRO A 32 -24.77 22.21 -41.70
C PRO A 32 -24.65 20.89 -40.93
N LYS A 33 -25.06 20.88 -39.67
CA LYS A 33 -25.06 19.69 -38.81
C LYS A 33 -26.24 18.77 -39.15
N VAL A 34 -26.11 18.00 -40.24
CA VAL A 34 -27.08 16.99 -40.69
C VAL A 34 -26.50 15.59 -40.53
N LYS A 35 -27.33 14.59 -40.22
CA LYS A 35 -26.91 13.18 -40.11
C LYS A 35 -26.15 12.74 -41.38
N PRO A 36 -24.95 12.17 -41.26
CA PRO A 36 -24.17 11.75 -42.41
C PRO A 36 -24.93 10.68 -43.21
N GLY A 37 -25.02 10.86 -44.53
CA GLY A 37 -25.73 9.95 -45.42
C GLY A 37 -26.99 10.54 -46.05
N LEU A 38 -27.76 11.34 -45.30
CA LEU A 38 -29.03 11.90 -45.78
C LEU A 38 -28.84 12.77 -47.04
N LEU A 39 -27.95 13.76 -46.99
CA LEU A 39 -27.63 14.61 -48.15
C LEU A 39 -26.96 13.84 -49.30
N LYS A 40 -26.44 12.63 -49.04
CA LYS A 40 -25.82 11.76 -50.05
C LYS A 40 -26.84 10.78 -50.66
N GLY A 41 -28.08 10.74 -50.18
CA GLY A 41 -29.11 9.80 -50.59
C GLY A 41 -28.94 8.39 -50.03
N ILE A 42 -28.20 8.23 -48.92
CA ILE A 42 -28.11 6.95 -48.20
C ILE A 42 -29.12 6.99 -47.06
N TYR A 43 -30.17 6.19 -47.19
CA TYR A 43 -31.26 6.05 -46.23
C TYR A 43 -31.64 4.57 -46.12
N THR A 44 -32.06 4.17 -44.93
CA THR A 44 -32.48 2.81 -44.59
C THR A 44 -33.58 2.92 -43.55
N ASP A 45 -34.74 2.32 -43.81
CA ASP A 45 -35.85 2.24 -42.85
C ASP A 45 -35.43 1.39 -41.66
N ASP A 46 -35.06 0.13 -41.94
CA ASP A 46 -34.55 -0.81 -40.95
C ASP A 46 -33.09 -1.14 -41.22
N LYS A 47 -32.27 -1.04 -40.18
CA LYS A 47 -30.86 -1.42 -40.22
C LYS A 47 -30.67 -2.72 -39.44
N ILE A 48 -30.40 -3.80 -40.17
CA ILE A 48 -30.10 -5.11 -39.57
C ILE A 48 -28.56 -5.27 -39.54
N ASP A 49 -27.97 -5.37 -38.34
CA ASP A 49 -26.56 -5.69 -38.16
C ASP A 49 -26.42 -7.18 -37.79
N LEU A 50 -25.70 -7.94 -38.60
CA LEU A 50 -25.49 -9.37 -38.39
C LEU A 50 -24.49 -9.64 -37.24
N ARG A 51 -23.81 -8.63 -36.72
CA ARG A 51 -22.86 -8.78 -35.60
C ARG A 51 -23.52 -8.78 -34.22
N ASP A 52 -24.80 -8.44 -34.15
CA ASP A 52 -25.55 -8.36 -32.90
C ASP A 52 -25.87 -9.76 -32.37
N ARG A 53 -25.90 -9.90 -31.04
CA ARG A 53 -26.14 -11.19 -30.37
C ARG A 53 -27.48 -11.82 -30.78
N GLU A 54 -28.53 -11.03 -30.94
CA GLU A 54 -29.87 -11.49 -31.33
C GLU A 54 -29.92 -12.17 -32.71
N ARG A 55 -28.90 -11.92 -33.55
CA ARG A 55 -28.84 -12.39 -34.93
C ARG A 55 -27.81 -13.49 -35.15
N LEU A 56 -27.16 -13.95 -34.09
CA LEU A 56 -26.14 -15.00 -34.17
C LEU A 56 -26.66 -16.25 -34.87
N GLU A 57 -27.85 -16.74 -34.52
CA GLU A 57 -28.46 -17.92 -35.15
C GLU A 57 -28.70 -17.73 -36.66
N LEU A 58 -29.15 -16.53 -37.05
CA LEU A 58 -29.34 -16.19 -38.45
C LEU A 58 -28.00 -16.20 -39.19
N VAL A 59 -26.94 -15.65 -38.59
CA VAL A 59 -25.60 -15.68 -39.19
C VAL A 59 -25.10 -17.11 -39.35
N GLU A 60 -25.18 -17.93 -38.30
CA GLU A 60 -24.72 -19.31 -38.35
C GLU A 60 -25.51 -20.14 -39.39
N SER A 61 -26.80 -19.85 -39.57
CA SER A 61 -27.62 -20.49 -40.62
C SER A 61 -27.21 -20.08 -42.05
N ILE A 62 -26.66 -18.88 -42.22
CA ILE A 62 -26.20 -18.38 -43.53
C ILE A 62 -24.82 -18.95 -43.87
N ARG A 63 -24.00 -19.30 -42.87
CA ARG A 63 -22.66 -19.85 -43.09
C ARG A 63 -22.71 -21.26 -43.69
N HIS A 64 -21.73 -21.56 -44.53
CA HIS A 64 -21.68 -22.85 -45.21
C HIS A 64 -21.17 -23.93 -44.22
N PRO A 65 -21.83 -25.10 -44.08
CA PRO A 65 -21.45 -26.14 -43.11
C PRO A 65 -20.04 -26.75 -43.28
N LYS A 66 -19.32 -26.39 -44.36
CA LYS A 66 -17.93 -26.85 -44.59
C LYS A 66 -16.91 -25.93 -43.93
N GLU A 67 -17.27 -24.70 -43.63
CA GLU A 67 -16.44 -23.75 -42.88
C GLU A 67 -16.55 -24.12 -41.41
N ARG A 68 -15.47 -24.65 -40.83
CA ARG A 68 -15.45 -25.05 -39.42
C ARG A 68 -14.68 -24.02 -38.61
N ASP A 69 -15.26 -23.61 -37.50
CA ASP A 69 -14.61 -22.72 -36.54
C ASP A 69 -13.98 -23.54 -35.42
N PHE A 70 -12.68 -23.34 -35.19
CA PHE A 70 -11.95 -23.93 -34.06
C PHE A 70 -12.02 -23.01 -32.84
N TYR A 71 -11.68 -23.52 -31.65
CA TYR A 71 -11.63 -22.76 -30.39
C TYR A 71 -13.00 -22.26 -29.89
N GLN A 72 -14.03 -23.10 -30.00
CA GLN A 72 -15.39 -22.76 -29.53
C GLN A 72 -15.49 -22.75 -28.00
N ASP A 73 -14.94 -23.78 -27.34
CA ASP A 73 -15.03 -23.95 -25.87
C ASP A 73 -13.73 -23.61 -25.13
N HIS A 74 -12.61 -23.50 -25.85
CA HIS A 74 -11.29 -23.22 -25.28
C HIS A 74 -10.51 -22.28 -26.19
N THR A 75 -9.56 -21.52 -25.63
CA THR A 75 -8.68 -20.62 -26.39
C THR A 75 -7.25 -21.15 -26.35
N TYR A 76 -6.50 -20.93 -27.43
CA TYR A 76 -5.09 -21.31 -27.50
C TYR A 76 -4.23 -20.61 -26.43
N HIS A 77 -4.45 -19.31 -26.22
CA HIS A 77 -3.75 -18.51 -25.21
C HIS A 77 -4.50 -18.50 -23.88
N ASN A 78 -3.75 -18.45 -22.77
CA ASN A 78 -4.32 -18.28 -21.44
C ASN A 78 -5.00 -16.91 -21.31
N GLN A 79 -6.30 -16.93 -20.99
CA GLN A 79 -7.14 -15.76 -20.80
C GLN A 79 -6.99 -15.12 -19.42
N TRP A 80 -6.45 -15.86 -18.44
CA TRP A 80 -6.30 -15.44 -17.04
C TRP A 80 -5.01 -14.66 -16.76
N ILE A 81 -4.41 -14.08 -17.80
CA ILE A 81 -3.25 -13.19 -17.68
C ILE A 81 -3.77 -11.76 -17.77
N ALA A 82 -3.48 -10.93 -16.77
CA ALA A 82 -3.84 -9.51 -16.79
C ALA A 82 -3.21 -8.83 -18.00
N ARG A 83 -4.05 -8.26 -18.88
CA ARG A 83 -3.63 -7.56 -20.10
C ARG A 83 -4.38 -6.25 -20.22
N ASP A 84 -3.73 -5.32 -20.91
CA ASP A 84 -4.30 -4.04 -21.23
C ASP A 84 -5.43 -4.13 -22.26
N LEU A 85 -6.40 -3.23 -22.12
CA LEU A 85 -7.46 -3.01 -23.10
C LEU A 85 -6.94 -2.25 -24.35
N GLU A 86 -7.73 -2.29 -25.41
CA GLU A 86 -7.43 -1.50 -26.62
C GLU A 86 -7.48 0.01 -26.32
N SER A 87 -6.70 0.80 -27.07
CA SER A 87 -6.59 2.25 -26.83
C SER A 87 -7.93 2.97 -26.88
N HIS A 88 -8.82 2.57 -27.80
CA HIS A 88 -10.14 3.18 -27.92
C HIS A 88 -11.06 2.85 -26.73
N GLN A 89 -10.93 1.66 -26.14
CA GLN A 89 -11.66 1.24 -24.93
C GLN A 89 -11.17 2.04 -23.72
N LYS A 90 -9.84 2.20 -23.57
CA LYS A 90 -9.25 3.04 -22.52
C LYS A 90 -9.75 4.49 -22.60
N ILE A 91 -9.80 5.07 -23.81
CA ILE A 91 -10.34 6.43 -24.03
C ILE A 91 -11.83 6.51 -23.68
N GLN A 92 -12.62 5.49 -23.99
CA GLN A 92 -14.04 5.44 -23.62
C GLN A 92 -14.24 5.36 -22.11
N ILE A 93 -13.44 4.56 -21.41
CA ILE A 93 -13.46 4.45 -19.95
C ILE A 93 -13.08 5.79 -19.32
N ALA A 94 -11.98 6.41 -19.76
CA ALA A 94 -11.54 7.71 -19.28
C ALA A 94 -12.58 8.81 -19.55
N GLY A 95 -13.22 8.81 -20.72
CA GLY A 95 -14.28 9.75 -21.06
C GLY A 95 -15.59 9.53 -20.29
N ARG A 96 -15.89 8.29 -19.88
CA ARG A 96 -17.08 7.96 -19.09
C ARG A 96 -16.88 8.23 -17.60
N TYR A 97 -15.68 8.01 -17.09
CA TYR A 97 -15.35 8.10 -15.66
C TYR A 97 -14.23 9.11 -15.39
N PRO A 98 -14.40 10.39 -15.76
CA PRO A 98 -13.37 11.41 -15.50
C PRO A 98 -13.16 11.63 -14.00
N TYR A 99 -14.19 11.42 -13.18
CA TYR A 99 -14.18 11.62 -11.73
C TYR A 99 -13.31 10.62 -10.95
N PHE A 100 -12.70 9.63 -11.62
CA PHE A 100 -11.70 8.75 -11.00
C PHE A 100 -10.31 9.41 -10.91
N SER A 101 -10.09 10.58 -11.54
CA SER A 101 -8.84 11.31 -11.37
C SER A 101 -8.66 11.77 -9.92
N PRO A 102 -7.44 11.77 -9.38
CA PRO A 102 -7.19 12.29 -8.03
C PRO A 102 -7.62 13.77 -7.95
N ASP A 103 -8.13 14.16 -6.79
CA ASP A 103 -8.60 15.53 -6.50
C ASP A 103 -9.59 16.11 -7.51
N TYR A 104 -10.46 15.26 -8.09
CA TYR A 104 -11.50 15.72 -9.01
C TYR A 104 -12.58 16.56 -8.29
N GLU A 105 -12.86 16.26 -7.02
CA GLU A 105 -13.87 16.94 -6.22
C GLU A 105 -13.51 18.41 -5.99
N ILE A 106 -14.48 19.31 -6.19
CA ILE A 106 -14.29 20.74 -5.95
C ILE A 106 -14.18 21.01 -4.44
N LYS A 107 -13.02 21.54 -4.02
CA LYS A 107 -12.75 22.04 -2.67
C LYS A 107 -12.50 23.57 -2.75
N PRO A 108 -13.13 24.41 -1.92
CA PRO A 108 -14.21 24.11 -0.96
C PRO A 108 -15.56 23.77 -1.65
N TRP A 109 -16.37 22.96 -0.99
CA TRP A 109 -17.69 22.55 -1.49
C TRP A 109 -18.80 23.47 -0.97
N ILE A 110 -19.57 24.08 -1.87
CA ILE A 110 -20.50 25.17 -1.52
C ILE A 110 -21.97 24.81 -1.80
N TRP A 111 -22.25 23.75 -2.56
CA TRP A 111 -23.60 23.40 -3.01
C TRP A 111 -24.27 22.36 -2.11
N TYR A 112 -25.32 22.75 -1.39
CA TYR A 112 -26.01 21.85 -0.47
C TYR A 112 -27.49 21.69 -0.85
N PRO A 113 -28.13 20.56 -0.50
CA PRO A 113 -29.56 20.38 -0.73
C PRO A 113 -30.37 21.48 -0.03
N GLY A 114 -31.42 21.97 -0.68
CA GLY A 114 -32.27 23.06 -0.20
C GLY A 114 -31.86 24.46 -0.66
N ASP A 115 -30.63 24.66 -1.16
CA ASP A 115 -30.24 25.97 -1.69
C ASP A 115 -30.99 26.31 -2.98
N THR A 116 -31.33 27.59 -3.15
CA THR A 116 -31.87 28.09 -4.42
C THR A 116 -30.73 28.49 -5.36
N VAL A 117 -30.78 27.98 -6.59
CA VAL A 117 -29.74 28.18 -7.58
C VAL A 117 -30.33 28.54 -8.95
N GLU A 118 -29.53 29.25 -9.76
CA GLU A 118 -29.85 29.64 -11.13
C GLU A 118 -28.85 29.03 -12.13
N VAL A 119 -29.35 28.48 -13.24
CA VAL A 119 -28.52 27.98 -14.33
C VAL A 119 -27.99 29.14 -15.16
N VAL A 120 -26.67 29.29 -15.23
CA VAL A 120 -26.00 30.39 -15.95
C VAL A 120 -25.70 30.02 -17.41
N SER A 121 -25.44 28.74 -17.71
CA SER A 121 -25.03 28.32 -19.05
C SER A 121 -25.63 26.99 -19.51
N GLY A 122 -25.77 26.85 -20.83
CA GLY A 122 -26.28 25.68 -21.53
C GLY A 122 -27.82 25.61 -21.57
N GLU A 123 -28.35 24.41 -21.72
CA GLU A 123 -29.80 24.18 -21.75
C GLU A 123 -30.46 24.59 -20.43
N GLY A 124 -31.54 25.38 -20.51
CA GLY A 124 -32.24 25.91 -19.34
C GLY A 124 -31.60 27.14 -18.68
N ALA A 125 -30.67 27.83 -19.35
CA ALA A 125 -30.09 29.07 -18.80
C ALA A 125 -31.16 30.11 -18.41
N GLY A 126 -31.01 30.70 -17.21
CA GLY A 126 -31.96 31.63 -16.59
C GLY A 126 -33.06 30.97 -15.74
N GLN A 127 -33.16 29.64 -15.75
CA GLN A 127 -34.09 28.91 -14.88
C GLN A 127 -33.53 28.81 -13.46
N ARG A 128 -34.42 28.99 -12.48
CA ARG A 128 -34.13 28.88 -11.05
C ARG A 128 -34.82 27.66 -10.46
N GLY A 129 -34.18 27.01 -9.49
CA GLY A 129 -34.76 25.90 -8.75
C GLY A 129 -34.00 25.63 -7.47
N ALA A 130 -34.59 24.84 -6.57
CA ALA A 130 -33.93 24.36 -5.37
C ALA A 130 -33.10 23.10 -5.69
N ILE A 131 -31.96 22.93 -5.01
CA ILE A 131 -31.16 21.70 -5.09
C ILE A 131 -31.90 20.59 -4.34
N ILE A 132 -32.26 19.52 -5.05
CA ILE A 132 -32.89 18.31 -4.47
C ILE A 132 -31.82 17.40 -3.88
N ALA A 133 -30.80 17.10 -4.68
CA ALA A 133 -29.77 16.15 -4.31
C ALA A 133 -28.42 16.58 -4.89
N VAL A 134 -27.35 16.14 -4.22
CA VAL A 134 -25.99 16.50 -4.56
C VAL A 134 -25.17 15.23 -4.78
N VAL A 135 -24.47 15.16 -5.91
CA VAL A 135 -23.54 14.09 -6.23
C VAL A 135 -22.12 14.66 -6.16
N LYS A 136 -21.60 14.75 -4.93
CA LYS A 136 -20.34 15.44 -4.60
C LYS A 136 -19.15 14.94 -5.42
N TYR A 137 -18.94 13.62 -5.46
CA TYR A 137 -17.81 13.00 -6.16
C TYR A 137 -17.80 13.21 -7.68
N LYS A 138 -18.94 13.55 -8.30
CA LYS A 138 -19.01 13.89 -9.74
C LYS A 138 -19.04 15.39 -10.02
N ASN A 139 -19.10 16.22 -8.98
CA ASN A 139 -19.38 17.66 -9.10
C ASN A 139 -20.69 17.93 -9.86
N GLU A 140 -21.75 17.19 -9.51
CA GLU A 140 -23.07 17.32 -10.11
C GLU A 140 -24.15 17.58 -9.06
N ILE A 141 -25.20 18.30 -9.45
CA ILE A 141 -26.36 18.63 -8.62
C ILE A 141 -27.66 18.36 -9.36
N LEU A 142 -28.69 17.93 -8.65
CA LEU A 142 -30.04 17.79 -9.18
C LEU A 142 -30.85 19.00 -8.72
N VAL A 143 -31.40 19.74 -9.68
CA VAL A 143 -32.15 20.97 -9.42
C VAL A 143 -33.60 20.76 -9.83
N GLN A 144 -34.53 21.11 -8.94
CA GLN A 144 -35.96 20.88 -9.13
C GLN A 144 -36.50 21.50 -10.43
N ASN A 145 -37.24 20.72 -11.22
CA ASN A 145 -37.83 21.12 -12.50
C ASN A 145 -36.82 21.62 -13.56
N VAL A 146 -35.53 21.36 -13.40
CA VAL A 146 -34.49 21.74 -14.37
C VAL A 146 -33.86 20.46 -14.93
N ASN A 147 -33.58 20.44 -16.24
CA ASN A 147 -33.00 19.29 -16.93
C ASN A 147 -33.81 17.99 -16.70
N VAL A 148 -35.13 18.08 -16.83
CA VAL A 148 -36.04 16.94 -16.74
C VAL A 148 -35.90 16.08 -18.00
N GLN A 149 -35.67 14.79 -17.81
CA GLN A 149 -35.56 13.82 -18.90
C GLN A 149 -36.43 12.60 -18.63
N ASP A 150 -36.79 11.91 -19.71
CA ASP A 150 -37.54 10.67 -19.65
C ASP A 150 -36.59 9.51 -19.27
N VAL A 151 -36.83 8.90 -18.11
CA VAL A 151 -36.17 7.69 -17.65
C VAL A 151 -37.02 6.49 -18.03
N VAL A 152 -36.53 5.70 -18.98
CA VAL A 152 -37.17 4.46 -19.40
C VAL A 152 -36.76 3.34 -18.45
N ILE A 153 -37.75 2.71 -17.83
CA ILE A 153 -37.55 1.53 -16.98
C ILE A 153 -37.95 0.29 -17.79
N PRO A 154 -37.02 -0.65 -18.04
CA PRO A 154 -37.30 -1.83 -18.86
C PRO A 154 -38.38 -2.70 -18.22
N ALA A 155 -39.16 -3.37 -19.07
CA ALA A 155 -40.21 -4.29 -18.64
C ALA A 155 -39.62 -5.48 -17.87
N SER A 156 -40.32 -5.91 -16.83
CA SER A 156 -40.11 -7.18 -16.12
C SER A 156 -41.31 -8.10 -16.33
N GLU A 157 -41.21 -9.37 -15.95
CA GLU A 157 -42.33 -10.33 -16.07
C GLU A 157 -43.62 -9.82 -15.40
N THR A 158 -43.47 -9.08 -14.30
CA THR A 158 -44.56 -8.53 -13.50
C THR A 158 -44.98 -7.10 -13.87
N ARG A 159 -44.15 -6.36 -14.61
CA ARG A 159 -44.37 -4.92 -14.84
C ARG A 159 -44.06 -4.54 -16.30
N PRO A 160 -44.98 -3.86 -17.00
CA PRO A 160 -44.70 -3.36 -18.34
C PRO A 160 -43.61 -2.28 -18.34
N GLU A 161 -43.10 -1.96 -19.53
CA GLU A 161 -42.18 -0.83 -19.72
C GLU A 161 -42.85 0.46 -19.26
N GLN A 162 -42.12 1.27 -18.50
CA GLN A 162 -42.64 2.52 -17.94
C GLN A 162 -41.67 3.67 -18.23
N VAL A 163 -42.22 4.79 -18.68
CA VAL A 163 -41.49 6.03 -18.88
C VAL A 163 -41.84 6.98 -17.74
N VAL A 164 -40.85 7.41 -16.97
CA VAL A 164 -41.01 8.32 -15.84
C VAL A 164 -40.11 9.53 -16.03
N GLN A 165 -40.61 10.71 -15.73
CA GLN A 165 -39.81 11.94 -15.80
C GLN A 165 -39.06 12.16 -14.48
N ARG A 166 -37.77 12.44 -14.58
CA ARG A 166 -36.92 12.81 -13.44
C ARG A 166 -35.91 13.88 -13.85
N GLU A 167 -35.57 14.73 -12.89
CA GLU A 167 -34.48 15.68 -13.01
C GLU A 167 -33.15 14.93 -13.14
N HIS A 168 -32.36 15.29 -14.14
CA HIS A 168 -31.03 14.73 -14.35
C HIS A 168 -29.94 15.65 -13.80
N PRO A 169 -28.80 15.06 -13.37
CA PRO A 169 -27.71 15.83 -12.79
C PRO A 169 -27.19 16.92 -13.75
N ILE A 170 -26.88 18.08 -13.19
CA ILE A 170 -26.31 19.24 -13.87
C ILE A 170 -24.92 19.48 -13.28
N SER A 171 -23.97 19.81 -14.15
CA SER A 171 -22.64 20.20 -13.70
C SER A 171 -22.71 21.45 -12.83
N VAL A 172 -22.06 21.38 -11.68
CA VAL A 172 -21.92 22.45 -10.71
C VAL A 172 -21.41 23.76 -11.32
N LEU A 173 -20.49 23.69 -12.29
CA LEU A 173 -19.90 24.87 -12.95
C LEU A 173 -20.92 25.68 -13.76
N ARG A 174 -22.06 25.10 -14.11
CA ARG A 174 -23.10 25.75 -14.91
C ARG A 174 -24.11 26.51 -14.04
N VAL A 175 -23.98 26.45 -12.72
CA VAL A 175 -24.99 26.88 -11.77
C VAL A 175 -24.38 27.85 -10.76
N ARG A 176 -25.17 28.82 -10.30
CA ARG A 176 -24.79 29.78 -9.25
C ARG A 176 -25.87 29.91 -8.20
N HIS A 177 -25.47 30.24 -6.98
CA HIS A 177 -26.40 30.48 -5.88
C HIS A 177 -27.18 31.77 -6.09
N VAL A 178 -28.43 31.74 -5.63
CA VAL A 178 -29.28 32.92 -5.51
C VAL A 178 -29.36 33.25 -4.03
N ASP A 179 -29.02 34.48 -3.68
CA ASP A 179 -29.09 34.94 -2.30
C ASP A 179 -30.55 35.14 -1.88
N PRO A 180 -31.00 34.57 -0.74
CA PRO A 180 -32.38 34.69 -0.29
C PRO A 180 -32.80 36.11 0.06
N SER A 181 -31.86 37.01 0.39
CA SER A 181 -32.16 38.40 0.75
C SER A 181 -32.34 39.30 -0.47
N THR A 182 -31.49 39.14 -1.48
CA THR A 182 -31.48 39.98 -2.70
C THR A 182 -32.25 39.36 -3.86
N ASN A 183 -32.50 38.03 -3.84
CA ASN A 183 -33.05 37.25 -4.95
C ASN A 183 -32.26 37.39 -6.26
N GLN A 184 -30.99 37.77 -6.18
CA GLN A 184 -30.06 37.91 -7.30
C GLN A 184 -28.97 36.84 -7.19
N LEU A 185 -28.28 36.60 -8.30
CA LEU A 185 -27.15 35.68 -8.32
C LEU A 185 -26.05 36.24 -7.43
N CYS A 186 -25.47 35.41 -6.56
CA CYS A 186 -24.45 35.84 -5.62
C CYS A 186 -23.21 34.95 -5.69
N HIS A 187 -22.11 35.49 -5.16
CA HIS A 187 -20.88 34.75 -4.90
C HIS A 187 -20.82 34.34 -3.43
N LEU A 188 -20.67 33.04 -3.19
CA LEU A 188 -20.54 32.46 -1.85
C LEU A 188 -19.09 32.10 -1.55
N GLU A 189 -18.64 32.35 -0.33
CA GLU A 189 -17.36 31.89 0.22
C GLU A 189 -17.59 31.18 1.57
N ILE A 190 -16.71 30.24 1.92
CA ILE A 190 -16.78 29.55 3.22
C ILE A 190 -16.04 30.39 4.28
N VAL A 191 -16.71 30.64 5.41
CA VAL A 191 -16.19 31.38 6.56
C VAL A 191 -16.42 30.55 7.83
N LYS A 192 -15.42 30.50 8.69
CA LYS A 192 -15.54 29.89 10.03
C LYS A 192 -16.15 30.90 10.99
N VAL A 193 -17.28 30.54 11.58
CA VAL A 193 -18.00 31.37 12.54
C VAL A 193 -18.15 30.60 13.84
N ARG A 194 -17.77 31.22 14.95
CA ARG A 194 -18.00 30.63 16.27
C ARG A 194 -19.48 30.69 16.60
N ASN A 195 -20.09 29.53 16.81
CA ASN A 195 -21.47 29.47 17.25
C ASN A 195 -21.58 29.99 18.70
N LYS A 196 -22.56 30.85 18.95
CA LYS A 196 -22.76 31.48 20.27
C LYS A 196 -23.34 30.51 21.30
N GLU A 197 -24.02 29.47 20.84
CA GLU A 197 -24.72 28.50 21.69
C GLU A 197 -23.83 27.31 22.06
N THR A 198 -23.22 26.66 21.07
CA THR A 198 -22.34 25.50 21.28
C THR A 198 -20.89 25.90 21.59
N GLY A 199 -20.48 27.12 21.22
CA GLY A 199 -19.10 27.60 21.39
C GLY A 199 -18.11 27.02 20.38
N GLU A 200 -18.55 26.09 19.53
CA GLU A 200 -17.77 25.42 18.47
C GLU A 200 -17.59 26.31 17.24
N LEU A 201 -16.53 26.06 16.47
CA LEU A 201 -16.26 26.73 15.20
C LEU A 201 -16.99 25.99 14.07
N GLU A 202 -18.06 26.59 13.56
CA GLU A 202 -18.84 26.05 12.46
C GLU A 202 -18.45 26.72 11.14
N GLU A 203 -18.37 25.92 10.08
CA GLU A 203 -18.24 26.45 8.72
C GLU A 203 -19.62 26.91 8.22
N ARG A 204 -19.68 28.17 7.78
CA ARG A 204 -20.87 28.77 7.16
C ARG A 204 -20.49 29.38 5.83
N ARG A 205 -21.47 29.54 4.96
CA ARG A 205 -21.28 30.15 3.63
C ARG A 205 -21.75 31.59 3.70
N ILE A 206 -20.91 32.55 3.35
CA ILE A 206 -21.28 33.98 3.30
C ILE A 206 -21.50 34.42 1.86
N SER A 207 -22.58 35.17 1.61
CA SER A 207 -22.76 35.92 0.37
C SER A 207 -21.93 37.19 0.39
N LEU A 208 -21.05 37.37 -0.59
CA LEU A 208 -20.20 38.56 -0.68
C LEU A 208 -20.99 39.84 -0.95
N GLU A 209 -22.15 39.74 -1.57
CA GLU A 209 -22.94 40.91 -2.00
C GLU A 209 -23.81 41.47 -0.88
N SER A 210 -24.48 40.60 -0.11
CA SER A 210 -25.38 41.00 0.98
C SER A 210 -24.78 40.80 2.37
N GLY A 211 -23.70 40.02 2.48
CA GLY A 211 -23.19 39.54 3.77
C GLY A 211 -24.08 38.49 4.44
N ALA A 212 -25.09 37.95 3.74
CA ALA A 212 -25.99 36.93 4.30
C ALA A 212 -25.23 35.63 4.59
N LEU A 213 -25.40 35.10 5.80
CA LEU A 213 -24.81 33.82 6.22
C LEU A 213 -25.81 32.68 5.98
N LEU A 214 -25.41 31.71 5.17
CA LEU A 214 -26.14 30.48 4.88
C LEU A 214 -25.50 29.32 5.66
N PRO A 215 -26.25 28.65 6.54
CA PRO A 215 -25.75 27.47 7.24
C PRO A 215 -25.54 26.30 6.27
N ILE A 216 -24.68 25.36 6.66
CA ILE A 216 -24.58 24.06 6.00
C ILE A 216 -25.71 23.19 6.60
N PRO A 217 -26.66 22.69 5.78
CA PRO A 217 -27.68 21.80 6.28
C PRO A 217 -27.04 20.48 6.73
N ALA A 218 -27.53 19.93 7.84
CA ALA A 218 -27.16 18.57 8.25
C ALA A 218 -27.59 17.58 7.15
N PRO A 219 -26.77 16.56 6.83
CA PRO A 219 -27.17 15.55 5.88
C PRO A 219 -28.41 14.81 6.41
N GLU A 220 -29.40 14.59 5.54
CA GLU A 220 -30.53 13.71 5.86
C GLU A 220 -30.02 12.27 5.90
N GLU A 221 -29.63 11.80 7.07
CA GLU A 221 -29.35 10.38 7.29
C GLU A 221 -30.68 9.61 7.29
N THR A 222 -30.96 8.92 6.19
CA THR A 222 -32.00 7.89 6.22
C THR A 222 -31.50 6.77 7.12
N VAL A 223 -31.94 6.79 8.39
CA VAL A 223 -31.62 5.74 9.36
C VAL A 223 -32.35 4.48 8.91
N GLU A 224 -31.69 3.67 8.08
CA GLU A 224 -32.14 2.30 7.84
C GLU A 224 -32.09 1.59 9.19
N ALA A 225 -33.24 1.10 9.65
CA ALA A 225 -33.30 0.39 10.92
C ALA A 225 -32.44 -0.87 10.80
N GLY A 226 -31.47 -1.02 11.71
CA GLY A 226 -30.63 -2.20 11.81
C GLY A 226 -31.43 -3.43 12.28
N ASP A 227 -30.75 -4.58 12.34
CA ASP A 227 -31.37 -5.84 12.77
C ASP A 227 -31.33 -5.91 14.32
N PRO A 228 -32.47 -5.73 15.01
CA PRO A 228 -32.49 -5.70 16.47
C PRO A 228 -32.06 -7.02 17.12
N LEU A 229 -31.99 -8.13 16.35
CA LEU A 229 -31.47 -9.40 16.86
C LEU A 229 -29.93 -9.42 16.93
N LYS A 230 -29.26 -8.65 16.07
CA LYS A 230 -27.79 -8.60 15.98
C LYS A 230 -27.20 -7.30 16.52
N ASP A 231 -28.03 -6.27 16.64
CA ASP A 231 -27.63 -4.98 17.17
C ASP A 231 -27.75 -5.00 18.69
N THR A 232 -26.62 -4.82 19.36
CA THR A 232 -26.57 -4.68 20.82
C THR A 232 -27.27 -3.40 21.25
N ALA A 233 -27.98 -3.44 22.38
CA ALA A 233 -28.58 -2.23 22.95
C ALA A 233 -27.48 -1.20 23.27
N ILE A 234 -27.76 0.08 23.02
CA ILE A 234 -26.80 1.17 23.25
C ILE A 234 -26.29 1.16 24.71
N GLN A 235 -27.17 0.83 25.67
CA GLN A 235 -26.83 0.76 27.09
C GLN A 235 -25.75 -0.30 27.39
N ASP A 236 -25.81 -1.45 26.71
CA ASP A 236 -24.84 -2.54 26.91
C ASP A 236 -23.54 -2.24 26.15
N ALA A 237 -23.60 -1.50 25.04
CA ALA A 237 -22.43 -1.10 24.25
C ALA A 237 -21.63 0.04 24.91
N ASP A 238 -22.31 0.98 25.57
CA ASP A 238 -21.71 2.12 26.27
C ASP A 238 -21.26 1.77 27.70
N GLU A 239 -21.45 0.54 28.16
CA GLU A 239 -21.03 0.09 29.49
C GLU A 239 -19.50 0.07 29.60
N ASP A 240 -18.93 1.07 30.28
CA ASP A 240 -17.49 1.16 30.52
C ASP A 240 -17.01 0.08 31.50
N THR A 241 -16.65 -1.06 30.93
CA THR A 241 -16.19 -2.26 31.66
C THR A 241 -14.66 -2.35 31.73
N TYR A 242 -13.92 -1.42 31.10
CA TYR A 242 -12.47 -1.54 30.93
C TYR A 242 -11.67 -1.07 32.15
N ASP A 243 -11.22 -2.02 32.97
CA ASP A 243 -10.32 -1.77 34.11
C ASP A 243 -8.84 -1.81 33.70
N ARG A 244 -8.29 -0.66 33.27
CA ARG A 244 -6.88 -0.52 32.86
C ARG A 244 -5.89 -1.07 33.88
N GLU A 245 -6.11 -0.81 35.17
CA GLU A 245 -5.21 -1.21 36.25
C GLU A 245 -5.12 -2.73 36.46
N LYS A 246 -6.14 -3.49 36.09
CA LYS A 246 -6.14 -4.96 36.23
C LYS A 246 -5.56 -5.64 35.01
N GLU A 247 -5.86 -5.14 33.82
CA GLU A 247 -5.42 -5.77 32.57
C GLU A 247 -3.96 -5.45 32.21
N MET A 248 -3.52 -4.21 32.44
CA MET A 248 -2.16 -3.80 32.11
C MET A 248 -1.08 -4.61 32.83
N PRO A 249 -1.15 -4.87 34.15
CA PRO A 249 -0.16 -5.70 34.83
C PRO A 249 -0.08 -7.11 34.27
N LEU A 250 -1.22 -7.72 33.92
CA LEU A 250 -1.23 -9.07 33.34
C LEU A 250 -0.54 -9.10 31.97
N LEU A 251 -0.79 -8.10 31.12
CA LEU A 251 -0.10 -7.96 29.84
C LEU A 251 1.40 -7.72 30.02
N VAL A 252 1.78 -6.84 30.95
CA VAL A 252 3.19 -6.54 31.26
C VAL A 252 3.90 -7.78 31.76
N VAL A 253 3.31 -8.54 32.69
CA VAL A 253 3.91 -9.77 33.24
C VAL A 253 4.09 -10.81 32.14
N ARG A 254 3.09 -11.04 31.29
CA ARG A 254 3.22 -12.01 30.18
C ARG A 254 4.30 -11.61 29.18
N ARG A 255 4.39 -10.33 28.82
CA ARG A 255 5.43 -9.82 27.91
C ARG A 255 6.80 -9.89 28.56
N LEU A 256 6.94 -9.47 29.82
CA LEU A 256 8.19 -9.51 30.57
C LEU A 256 8.71 -10.94 30.69
N GLN A 257 7.84 -11.89 31.04
CA GLN A 257 8.21 -13.30 31.14
C GLN A 257 8.68 -13.87 29.79
N ALA A 258 8.06 -13.49 28.67
CA ALA A 258 8.51 -13.88 27.35
C ALA A 258 9.90 -13.30 27.01
N MET A 259 10.15 -12.04 27.37
CA MET A 259 11.45 -11.38 27.19
C MET A 259 12.53 -12.03 28.05
N GLU A 260 12.23 -12.34 29.32
CA GLU A 260 13.14 -13.02 30.24
C GLU A 260 13.52 -14.42 29.74
N ASN A 261 12.55 -15.20 29.28
CA ASN A 261 12.80 -16.53 28.71
C ASN A 261 13.73 -16.45 27.49
N TYR A 262 13.46 -15.53 26.56
CA TYR A 262 14.32 -15.29 25.41
C TYR A 262 15.74 -14.87 25.83
N PHE A 263 15.85 -14.01 26.84
CA PHE A 263 17.13 -13.56 27.37
C PHE A 263 17.93 -14.71 28.01
N VAL A 264 17.28 -15.57 28.79
CA VAL A 264 17.89 -16.77 29.37
C VAL A 264 18.38 -17.72 28.29
N ASP A 265 17.59 -17.94 27.23
CA ASP A 265 18.02 -18.75 26.09
C ASP A 265 19.22 -18.13 25.36
N SER A 266 19.28 -16.81 25.24
CA SER A 266 20.44 -16.09 24.71
C SER A 266 21.67 -16.28 25.59
N LEU A 267 21.53 -16.18 26.91
CA LEU A 267 22.62 -16.44 27.87
C LEU A 267 23.07 -17.89 27.85
N ARG A 268 22.15 -18.83 27.64
CA ARG A 268 22.48 -20.24 27.49
C ARG A 268 23.36 -20.47 26.26
N LYS A 269 22.98 -19.92 25.11
CA LYS A 269 23.77 -20.00 23.87
C LYS A 269 25.17 -19.40 24.04
N SER A 270 25.26 -18.23 24.68
CA SER A 270 26.57 -17.59 24.91
C SER A 270 27.42 -18.38 25.91
N TYR A 271 26.82 -18.91 26.98
CA TYR A 271 27.51 -19.79 27.93
C TYR A 271 28.04 -21.04 27.26
N GLU A 272 27.22 -21.74 26.46
CA GLU A 272 27.62 -22.94 25.72
C GLU A 272 28.83 -22.66 24.81
N TYR A 273 28.84 -21.50 24.14
CA TYR A 273 29.97 -21.06 23.32
C TYR A 273 31.25 -20.77 24.14
N HIS A 274 31.16 -19.96 25.19
CA HIS A 274 32.32 -19.56 25.98
C HIS A 274 32.86 -20.67 26.88
N ARG A 275 32.01 -21.62 27.30
CA ARG A 275 32.41 -22.72 28.19
C ARG A 275 33.46 -23.60 27.55
N ALA A 276 33.33 -23.89 26.25
CA ALA A 276 34.32 -24.69 25.52
C ALA A 276 35.71 -24.01 25.51
N LEU A 277 35.75 -22.68 25.32
CA LEU A 277 36.98 -21.90 25.37
C LEU A 277 37.60 -21.89 26.76
N GLN A 278 36.80 -21.74 27.82
CA GLN A 278 37.29 -21.79 29.20
C GLN A 278 37.89 -23.15 29.55
N VAL A 279 37.24 -24.25 29.15
CA VAL A 279 37.74 -25.60 29.37
C VAL A 279 39.06 -25.81 28.64
N ARG A 280 39.16 -25.35 27.39
CA ARG A 280 40.41 -25.39 26.62
C ARG A 280 41.52 -24.59 27.30
N ASN A 281 41.24 -23.35 27.71
CA ASN A 281 42.23 -22.51 28.41
C ASN A 281 42.68 -23.15 29.73
N ALA A 282 41.78 -23.81 30.46
CA ALA A 282 42.12 -24.52 31.69
C ALA A 282 42.99 -25.75 31.41
N GLN A 283 42.71 -26.50 30.35
CA GLN A 283 43.54 -27.62 29.90
C GLN A 283 44.92 -27.12 29.45
N ASP A 284 44.98 -26.04 28.66
CA ASP A 284 46.22 -25.42 28.19
C ASP A 284 47.07 -24.89 29.36
N MET A 285 46.43 -24.36 30.42
CA MET A 285 47.11 -23.98 31.66
C MET A 285 47.68 -25.19 32.39
N GLN A 286 46.92 -26.29 32.47
CA GLN A 286 47.39 -27.54 33.10
C GLN A 286 48.54 -28.19 32.31
N THR A 287 48.49 -28.19 30.98
CA THR A 287 49.58 -28.70 30.13
C THR A 287 50.82 -27.83 30.27
N PHE A 288 50.66 -26.50 30.25
CA PHE A 288 51.76 -25.57 30.51
C PHE A 288 52.43 -25.82 31.87
N GLN A 289 51.65 -26.00 32.94
CA GLN A 289 52.19 -26.33 34.26
C GLN A 289 52.98 -27.65 34.26
N LYS A 290 52.48 -28.69 33.55
CA LYS A 290 53.19 -29.96 33.39
C LYS A 290 54.49 -29.77 32.60
N ASP A 291 54.48 -29.01 31.52
CA ASP A 291 55.67 -28.74 30.70
C ASP A 291 56.74 -27.96 31.47
N VAL A 292 56.33 -27.01 32.31
CA VAL A 292 57.23 -26.29 33.23
C VAL A 292 57.90 -27.27 34.19
N LEU A 293 57.15 -28.23 34.76
CA LEU A 293 57.70 -29.27 35.63
C LEU A 293 58.68 -30.18 34.86
N VAL A 294 58.32 -30.66 33.67
CA VAL A 294 59.20 -31.49 32.82
C VAL A 294 60.50 -30.74 32.52
N ARG A 295 60.43 -29.50 32.04
CA ARG A 295 61.63 -28.68 31.76
C ARG A 295 62.47 -28.39 33.01
N ALA A 296 61.82 -28.19 34.17
CA ALA A 296 62.54 -28.03 35.43
C ALA A 296 63.29 -29.31 35.82
N THR A 297 62.66 -30.48 35.65
CA THR A 297 63.30 -31.78 35.89
C THR A 297 64.43 -32.08 34.91
N GLU A 298 64.28 -31.75 33.62
CA GLU A 298 65.34 -31.87 32.61
C GLU A 298 66.53 -30.97 32.94
N LYS A 299 66.30 -29.70 33.31
CA LYS A 299 67.36 -28.77 33.75
C LYS A 299 68.04 -29.24 35.03
N LEU A 300 67.29 -29.79 35.98
CA LEU A 300 67.85 -30.35 37.21
C LEU A 300 68.68 -31.60 36.90
N ALA A 301 68.21 -32.50 36.04
CA ALA A 301 68.95 -33.67 35.60
C ALA A 301 70.24 -33.27 34.85
N ALA A 302 70.20 -32.27 33.97
CA ALA A 302 71.38 -31.72 33.32
C ALA A 302 72.37 -31.11 34.33
N ALA A 303 71.89 -30.36 35.33
CA ALA A 303 72.73 -29.81 36.39
C ALA A 303 73.32 -30.90 37.31
N ALA A 304 72.57 -31.95 37.63
CA ALA A 304 73.03 -33.10 38.41
C ALA A 304 74.06 -33.95 37.65
N ALA A 305 73.90 -34.09 36.33
CA ALA A 305 74.90 -34.72 35.46
C ALA A 305 76.22 -33.94 35.45
N VAL A 306 76.18 -32.61 35.58
CA VAL A 306 77.36 -31.73 35.72
C VAL A 306 77.96 -31.77 37.14
N ALA A 307 77.13 -31.96 38.19
CA ALA A 307 77.56 -31.91 39.59
C ALA A 307 78.10 -33.24 40.16
N GLY A 308 78.00 -34.35 39.43
CA GLY A 308 78.67 -35.61 39.79
C GLY A 308 78.30 -36.17 41.17
N HIS A 309 77.11 -36.76 41.31
CA HIS A 309 76.72 -37.58 42.45
C HIS A 309 76.43 -39.03 42.02
N GLY A 310 77.31 -39.95 42.44
CA GLY A 310 77.43 -41.33 41.94
C GLY A 310 76.46 -42.38 42.51
N GLY A 311 75.25 -41.97 42.93
CA GLY A 311 74.23 -42.89 43.47
C GLY A 311 73.18 -43.37 42.45
N MET A 312 73.14 -42.78 41.25
CA MET A 312 72.03 -42.95 40.30
C MET A 312 72.53 -43.24 38.86
N ALA A 313 73.63 -43.98 38.71
CA ALA A 313 74.29 -44.17 37.40
C ALA A 313 73.76 -45.36 36.57
N GLU A 314 73.30 -46.45 37.21
CA GLU A 314 72.82 -47.65 36.50
C GLU A 314 71.44 -47.48 35.84
N ALA A 315 70.51 -46.79 36.51
CA ALA A 315 69.18 -46.54 35.95
C ALA A 315 69.21 -45.56 34.76
N VAL A 316 70.15 -44.61 34.78
CA VAL A 316 70.33 -43.64 33.69
C VAL A 316 70.92 -44.32 32.46
N SER A 317 71.84 -45.29 32.60
CA SER A 317 72.44 -45.98 31.45
C SER A 317 71.43 -46.88 30.71
N GLN A 318 70.56 -47.59 31.43
CA GLN A 318 69.46 -48.38 30.86
C GLN A 318 68.38 -47.51 30.21
N ALA A 319 68.07 -46.34 30.77
CA ALA A 319 67.12 -45.41 30.17
C ALA A 319 67.70 -44.74 28.90
N THR A 320 69.00 -44.44 28.87
CA THR A 320 69.64 -43.84 27.69
C THR A 320 69.70 -44.80 26.50
N SER A 321 69.89 -46.11 26.69
CA SER A 321 69.86 -47.06 25.58
C SER A 321 68.45 -47.24 25.00
N ALA A 322 67.42 -47.27 25.86
CA ALA A 322 66.02 -47.43 25.43
C ALA A 322 65.43 -46.18 24.74
N ALA A 323 65.82 -44.97 25.17
CA ALA A 323 65.34 -43.71 24.57
C ALA A 323 66.07 -43.37 23.26
N MET A 324 67.34 -43.75 23.11
CA MET A 324 68.14 -43.45 21.92
C MET A 324 67.83 -44.40 20.76
N GLU A 325 67.29 -45.60 21.02
CA GLU A 325 66.81 -46.53 19.98
C GLU A 325 65.38 -46.20 19.48
N SER A 326 64.57 -45.43 20.21
CA SER A 326 63.18 -45.13 19.85
C SER A 326 62.93 -43.72 19.28
N SER A 327 63.91 -42.82 19.34
CA SER A 327 63.76 -41.40 18.94
C SER A 327 64.42 -41.03 17.60
N GLN A 328 65.01 -41.97 16.86
CA GLN A 328 65.60 -41.70 15.53
C GLN A 328 64.65 -41.91 14.33
N ALA A 329 63.35 -42.13 14.55
CA ALA A 329 62.44 -42.56 13.48
C ALA A 329 61.17 -41.71 13.26
N GLY A 330 61.02 -40.52 13.85
CA GLY A 330 59.74 -39.77 13.75
C GLY A 330 59.77 -38.24 13.73
N ASP A 331 60.92 -37.59 13.90
CA ASP A 331 60.99 -36.12 14.06
C ASP A 331 61.58 -35.43 12.81
N ALA A 332 60.79 -35.38 11.73
CA ALA A 332 61.11 -34.56 10.55
C ALA A 332 59.89 -33.96 9.83
N GLU A 333 58.64 -34.16 10.30
CA GLU A 333 57.44 -33.80 9.52
C GLU A 333 56.37 -32.98 10.28
N LYS A 334 56.71 -32.31 11.39
CA LYS A 334 55.75 -31.49 12.18
C LYS A 334 56.19 -30.08 12.57
N ASP A 335 57.26 -29.55 11.97
CA ASP A 335 57.78 -28.20 12.26
C ASP A 335 57.42 -27.11 11.22
N ALA A 336 56.50 -27.38 10.28
CA ALA A 336 56.19 -26.43 9.20
C ALA A 336 55.04 -25.43 9.47
N VAL A 337 54.35 -25.47 10.62
CA VAL A 337 53.26 -24.51 10.93
C VAL A 337 53.34 -24.03 12.38
N LYS A 338 54.42 -23.32 12.71
CA LYS A 338 54.44 -22.37 13.84
C LYS A 338 54.52 -20.97 13.25
N SER A 339 53.41 -20.46 12.72
CA SER A 339 53.26 -19.02 12.57
C SER A 339 53.28 -18.42 13.97
N THR A 340 54.31 -17.64 14.26
CA THR A 340 54.54 -16.98 15.56
C THR A 340 53.33 -16.12 15.91
N ILE A 341 52.47 -16.62 16.80
CA ILE A 341 51.41 -15.83 17.44
C ILE A 341 52.12 -14.90 18.41
N THR A 342 52.39 -13.67 18.01
CA THR A 342 52.91 -12.64 18.90
C THR A 342 51.76 -12.06 19.72
N VAL A 343 52.05 -11.58 20.93
CA VAL A 343 51.05 -10.95 21.81
C VAL A 343 50.31 -9.81 21.09
N GLU A 344 51.02 -9.11 20.20
CA GLU A 344 50.49 -8.01 19.39
C GLU A 344 49.43 -8.45 18.38
N THR A 345 49.53 -9.65 17.78
CA THR A 345 48.52 -10.13 16.82
C THR A 345 47.24 -10.57 17.52
N VAL A 346 47.35 -11.19 18.70
CA VAL A 346 46.19 -11.56 19.53
C VAL A 346 45.50 -10.32 20.07
N VAL A 347 46.25 -9.34 20.56
CA VAL A 347 45.69 -8.06 21.04
C VAL A 347 45.01 -7.30 19.89
N ALA A 348 45.57 -7.32 18.69
CA ALA A 348 44.95 -6.70 17.52
C ALA A 348 43.66 -7.40 17.05
N GLU A 349 43.56 -8.72 17.18
CA GLU A 349 42.33 -9.47 16.87
C GLU A 349 41.25 -9.30 17.94
N VAL A 350 41.64 -9.22 19.21
CA VAL A 350 40.74 -8.93 20.33
C VAL A 350 40.22 -7.49 20.27
N LEU A 351 41.07 -6.51 19.93
CA LEU A 351 40.63 -5.13 19.72
C LEU A 351 39.71 -4.99 18.50
N LYS A 352 39.95 -5.75 17.42
CA LYS A 352 39.06 -5.80 16.25
C LYS A 352 37.71 -6.45 16.54
N SER A 353 37.64 -7.40 17.49
CA SER A 353 36.36 -8.02 17.89
C SER A 353 35.60 -7.14 18.89
N GLU A 354 36.29 -6.42 19.78
CA GLU A 354 35.67 -5.42 20.67
C GLU A 354 35.11 -4.21 19.91
N GLN A 355 35.83 -3.71 18.89
CA GLN A 355 35.34 -2.62 18.01
C GLN A 355 34.11 -2.99 17.18
N ARG A 356 33.82 -4.28 16.97
CA ARG A 356 32.59 -4.73 16.29
C ARG A 356 31.38 -4.80 17.22
N VAL A 357 31.59 -4.82 18.54
CA VAL A 357 30.54 -4.98 19.56
C VAL A 357 30.19 -3.64 20.22
N HIS A 358 31.14 -2.72 20.29
CA HIS A 358 30.93 -1.38 20.85
C HIS A 358 30.88 -0.32 19.75
N SER A 359 29.78 0.43 19.69
CA SER A 359 29.69 1.68 18.91
C SER A 359 30.29 2.82 19.74
N ASP A 360 31.12 3.69 19.13
CA ASP A 360 31.79 4.83 19.79
C ASP A 360 30.82 5.84 20.49
N ALA A 361 29.52 5.75 20.21
CA ALA A 361 28.49 6.58 20.83
C ALA A 361 27.89 6.03 22.15
N ALA A 362 28.33 4.86 22.63
CA ALA A 362 27.79 4.20 23.82
C ALA A 362 28.64 4.47 25.09
N ALA A 363 27.99 4.53 26.25
CA ALA A 363 28.67 4.67 27.53
C ALA A 363 29.58 3.44 27.82
N PRO A 364 30.73 3.61 28.51
CA PRO A 364 31.67 2.51 28.73
C PRO A 364 31.01 1.34 29.46
N GLY A 365 30.95 0.18 28.80
CA GLY A 365 30.36 -1.07 29.34
C GLY A 365 29.02 -1.49 28.74
N MET A 366 28.42 -0.72 27.82
CA MET A 366 27.16 -1.12 27.14
C MET A 366 27.37 -1.50 25.66
N PRO A 367 26.73 -2.59 25.18
CA PRO A 367 26.66 -2.90 23.76
C PRO A 367 25.86 -1.84 22.99
N GLY A 368 26.27 -1.49 21.75
CA GLY A 368 25.65 -0.40 20.98
C GLY A 368 24.15 -0.57 20.68
N TRP A 369 23.67 -1.81 20.57
CA TRP A 369 22.24 -2.09 20.37
C TRP A 369 21.39 -1.73 21.61
N TRP A 370 21.98 -1.74 22.80
CA TRP A 370 21.33 -1.35 24.05
C TRP A 370 21.14 0.16 24.12
N GLN A 371 22.13 0.93 23.63
CA GLN A 371 22.02 2.40 23.51
C GLN A 371 20.95 2.78 22.49
N ASN A 372 20.89 2.09 21.34
CA ASN A 372 19.83 2.31 20.33
C ASN A 372 18.44 1.97 20.89
N MET A 373 18.34 0.94 21.73
CA MET A 373 17.10 0.58 22.40
C MET A 373 16.70 1.64 23.44
N ILE A 374 17.62 2.12 24.28
CA ILE A 374 17.34 3.23 25.23
C ILE A 374 16.89 4.49 24.49
N ASN A 375 17.58 4.85 23.39
CA ASN A 375 17.21 6.00 22.57
C ASN A 375 15.82 5.81 21.95
N SER A 376 15.45 4.60 21.55
CA SER A 376 14.09 4.29 21.07
C SER A 376 13.03 4.39 22.17
N TYR A 377 13.37 4.00 23.41
CA TYR A 377 12.47 4.16 24.56
C TYR A 377 12.34 5.62 24.99
N GLN A 378 13.41 6.43 24.90
CA GLN A 378 13.34 7.87 25.13
C GLN A 378 12.52 8.57 24.05
N LEU A 379 12.70 8.23 22.78
CA LEU A 379 11.85 8.73 21.69
C LEU A 379 10.38 8.37 21.88
N MET A 380 10.07 7.15 22.36
CA MET A 380 8.70 6.74 22.65
C MET A 380 8.14 7.43 23.91
N ALA A 381 8.97 7.66 24.93
CA ALA A 381 8.57 8.37 26.14
C ALA A 381 8.33 9.86 25.90
N ASP A 382 9.19 10.50 25.11
CA ASP A 382 9.05 11.90 24.70
C ASP A 382 7.86 12.08 23.74
N ALA A 383 7.62 11.12 22.83
CA ALA A 383 6.41 11.07 22.00
C ALA A 383 5.12 10.90 22.84
N THR A 384 5.16 10.17 23.96
CA THR A 384 4.02 10.10 24.89
C THR A 384 3.87 11.34 25.76
N ALA A 385 4.95 12.06 26.05
CA ALA A 385 4.90 13.32 26.80
C ALA A 385 4.37 14.49 25.95
N GLU A 386 4.57 14.46 24.62
CA GLU A 386 3.93 15.39 23.68
C GLU A 386 2.42 15.12 23.50
N VAL A 387 1.95 13.88 23.77
CA VAL A 387 0.52 13.52 23.73
C VAL A 387 -0.24 13.97 24.99
N ASP A 388 0.46 14.17 26.11
CA ASP A 388 -0.12 14.65 27.39
C ASP A 388 -0.04 16.19 27.59
N GLN A 389 0.44 16.94 26.60
CA GLN A 389 0.18 18.38 26.57
C GLN A 389 -1.27 18.63 26.11
N PRO A 390 -2.05 19.50 26.77
CA PRO A 390 -3.36 19.87 26.27
C PRO A 390 -3.18 20.58 24.92
N MET A 391 -3.44 19.87 23.83
CA MET A 391 -3.52 20.41 22.48
C MET A 391 -4.61 21.48 22.46
N ALA A 392 -4.17 22.73 22.63
CA ALA A 392 -4.78 23.84 21.93
C ALA A 392 -4.62 23.56 20.43
N ASP A 393 -5.76 23.28 19.80
CA ASP A 393 -6.19 23.76 18.49
C ASP A 393 -5.05 24.07 17.50
N ASP A 394 -4.74 23.14 16.58
CA ASP A 394 -4.58 23.46 15.16
C ASP A 394 -4.23 22.22 14.28
N GLY A 395 -5.03 22.04 13.22
CA GLY A 395 -4.49 21.84 11.87
C GLY A 395 -4.11 20.42 11.42
N ALA A 396 -5.05 19.75 10.76
CA ALA A 396 -4.83 18.57 9.93
C ALA A 396 -3.79 18.80 8.80
N MET A 397 -2.85 17.86 8.66
CA MET A 397 -2.28 17.48 7.36
C MET A 397 -2.15 15.95 7.30
N GLU A 398 -3.03 15.30 6.55
CA GLU A 398 -2.89 13.90 6.17
C GLU A 398 -1.78 13.77 5.12
N GLY A 399 -0.79 12.95 5.47
CA GLY A 399 0.28 12.50 4.61
C GLY A 399 -0.18 11.37 3.69
N ASN A 400 0.09 11.60 2.41
CA ASN A 400 0.27 10.62 1.35
C ASN A 400 1.30 9.55 1.76
N VAL A 401 1.12 8.28 1.35
CA VAL A 401 2.12 7.33 0.80
C VAL A 401 1.70 5.86 1.00
N SER A 402 1.30 5.26 -0.13
CA SER A 402 1.69 3.96 -0.68
C SER A 402 1.96 2.77 0.26
N ALA A 403 1.17 1.71 0.09
CA ALA A 403 1.58 0.34 0.39
C ALA A 403 1.36 -0.53 -0.86
N GLY A 404 2.44 -1.13 -1.35
CA GLY A 404 2.45 -2.21 -2.33
C GLY A 404 3.33 -3.36 -1.81
N GLY A 405 3.08 -4.56 -2.35
CA GLY A 405 3.88 -5.79 -2.19
C GLY A 405 3.48 -6.58 -0.95
N ASP A 406 2.72 -7.68 -1.09
CA ASP A 406 3.19 -9.03 -1.44
C ASP A 406 3.99 -9.68 -0.29
N GLU A 407 3.44 -10.75 0.30
CA GLU A 407 3.97 -12.12 0.13
C GLU A 407 3.17 -13.13 0.97
N ASP A 408 2.79 -14.18 0.24
CA ASP A 408 2.40 -15.54 0.63
C ASP A 408 2.99 -16.05 1.95
N LEU A 409 2.21 -16.82 2.71
CA LEU A 409 2.70 -18.03 3.38
C LEU A 409 1.53 -18.98 3.70
N ASP A 410 1.76 -20.24 3.32
CA ASP A 410 0.90 -21.42 3.47
C ASP A 410 0.44 -21.69 4.91
N GLU A 411 -0.83 -22.07 5.06
CA GLU A 411 -1.31 -23.30 5.74
C GLU A 411 -2.78 -23.59 5.39
#